data_AF-A0A2H6FH26-F1
#
_entry.id   AF-A0A2H6FH26-F1
#
_cell.length_a   1.000
_cell.length_b   1.000
_cell.length_c   1.000
_cell.angle_alpha   90.00
_cell.angle_beta   90.00
_cell.angle_gamma   90.00
#
_symmetry.space_group_name_H-M   'P 1'
#
loop_
_entity.id
_entity.type
_entity.pdbx_description
1 polymer ?
#
loop_
_entity_poly.entity_id
_entity_poly.type
_entity_poly.pdbx_seq_one_letter_code
_entity_poly.pdbx_strand_id
1 'polypeptide(L)'
;MRKSTLIFLVVISFLLPVSLAYPEGSSPDTLRQALRAIDGKRNYEALGLLASYTPADDERPLVFYLKGRALLGIKKYREAVGSLSSAYITARDRRLKERALYERGVAYLLGGFYYEAASNFKLFIKHYPRSGLLEEAYRNYAQASLKTGNYVDALTFFRKSRETPETVFGKAEVFQRLGLYKTADALYSKGLISYEDYIKGHPDVLYYYAENLRLNRKPVRAKPLFYLLMESPLRDKAYLSLGLIEYEGGNLDTAKVYFKKAAEASGRVVKRRALLFLGKTLRGLGDTGNAKEKFLLLRMDYPYTPESDEALLLLAGIAREEGRYLDAAGFLKEILFGRKPSEAALDELDVLVRESLHKDFGSFLKIWKECGNWLLSPSRGKTLLEVADVMSAKEGDFLRIYNFLAKEGSREAKIDAISRLASFYGRLGDAEKLKREVGKLRGLKATGDRVLRPEALLSYLKGDHGRAYVLLMKIEDYKRDDIGLLWKLVDGAGSISGFVRDYKMMAKAVGLPLRYELIGDTLAERGYPKEAVKYYVLALKSDPGNNRVSFKLASLSGDREGFASISGKKDIYGAMARTFVEAESLKARMREM
;
A
#
# COMPACT_ATOMS: atom_id res chain seq x y z
N MET A 1 -12.20 34.96 -31.32
CA MET A 1 -11.84 36.02 -30.33
C MET A 1 -11.80 35.42 -28.94
N ARG A 2 -10.60 35.17 -28.39
CA ARG A 2 -10.39 34.61 -27.03
C ARG A 2 -10.64 35.70 -25.99
N LYS A 3 -11.76 35.64 -25.27
CA LYS A 3 -11.99 36.48 -24.07
C LYS A 3 -11.20 35.88 -22.91
N SER A 4 -10.11 36.54 -22.56
CA SER A 4 -9.29 36.26 -21.38
C SER A 4 -10.12 36.46 -20.11
N THR A 5 -10.15 35.44 -19.25
CA THR A 5 -10.79 35.47 -17.94
C THR A 5 -10.10 36.54 -17.08
N LEU A 6 -10.79 37.66 -16.87
CA LEU A 6 -10.35 38.70 -15.96
C LEU A 6 -10.82 38.34 -14.55
N ILE A 7 -9.87 38.02 -13.68
CA ILE A 7 -10.08 38.14 -12.23
C ILE A 7 -10.12 39.65 -11.96
N PHE A 8 -11.33 40.20 -11.78
CA PHE A 8 -11.51 41.57 -11.30
C PHE A 8 -11.68 41.51 -9.79
N LEU A 9 -10.56 41.68 -9.07
CA LEU A 9 -10.62 42.09 -7.67
C LEU A 9 -10.89 43.60 -7.71
N VAL A 10 -11.94 44.06 -7.03
CA VAL A 10 -12.24 45.49 -6.92
C VAL A 10 -11.16 46.14 -6.06
N VAL A 11 -10.10 46.62 -6.71
CA VAL A 11 -9.20 47.61 -6.12
C VAL A 11 -9.97 48.93 -6.17
N ILE A 12 -10.68 49.27 -5.10
CA ILE A 12 -11.23 50.61 -4.95
C ILE A 12 -10.03 51.55 -4.91
N SER A 13 -9.84 52.29 -5.99
CA SER A 13 -8.84 53.34 -6.10
C SER A 13 -9.17 54.42 -5.07
N PHE A 14 -8.47 54.43 -3.94
CA PHE A 14 -8.40 55.66 -3.16
C PHE A 14 -7.66 56.69 -4.01
N LEU A 15 -8.43 57.69 -4.46
CA LEU A 15 -7.94 58.91 -5.10
C LEU A 15 -6.69 59.38 -4.37
N LEU A 16 -5.57 59.44 -5.09
CA LEU A 16 -4.47 60.32 -4.72
C LEU A 16 -4.89 61.72 -5.17
N PRO A 17 -5.24 62.65 -4.28
CA PRO A 17 -4.77 63.99 -4.53
C PRO A 17 -3.24 63.91 -4.40
N VAL A 18 -2.56 64.36 -5.45
CA VAL A 18 -1.10 64.49 -5.52
C VAL A 18 -0.55 65.37 -4.36
N SER A 19 -1.42 66.08 -3.65
CA SER A 19 -1.12 67.04 -2.58
C SER A 19 -0.59 66.47 -1.25
N LEU A 20 -0.35 65.16 -1.13
CA LEU A 20 -0.05 64.55 0.19
C LEU A 20 1.30 63.86 0.33
N ALA A 21 2.14 63.89 -0.72
CA ALA A 21 3.58 63.65 -0.62
C ALA A 21 4.38 64.96 -0.68
N TYR A 22 3.73 66.06 -1.08
CA TYR A 22 4.29 67.39 -1.25
C TYR A 22 3.15 68.40 -1.05
N PRO A 23 3.32 69.50 -0.28
CA PRO A 23 2.33 70.56 -0.21
C PRO A 23 1.95 71.04 -1.63
N GLU A 24 0.69 71.42 -1.83
CA GLU A 24 0.16 71.86 -3.12
C GLU A 24 1.15 72.80 -3.83
N GLY A 25 1.68 72.35 -4.99
CA GLY A 25 2.59 73.14 -5.83
C GLY A 25 3.96 72.53 -6.19
N SER A 26 4.34 71.35 -5.69
CA SER A 26 5.76 70.90 -5.78
C SER A 26 6.02 69.53 -6.43
N SER A 27 5.00 68.78 -6.87
CA SER A 27 5.22 67.55 -7.66
C SER A 27 5.42 67.87 -9.15
N PRO A 28 6.41 67.26 -9.83
CA PRO A 28 6.59 67.39 -11.28
C PRO A 28 5.35 66.93 -12.05
N ASP A 29 5.03 67.63 -13.14
CA ASP A 29 3.82 67.38 -13.91
C ASP A 29 3.77 65.95 -14.50
N THR A 30 4.93 65.40 -14.87
CA THR A 30 5.07 64.04 -15.40
C THR A 30 4.59 62.96 -14.42
N LEU A 31 4.86 63.10 -13.11
CA LEU A 31 4.41 62.13 -12.11
C LEU A 31 2.89 62.19 -11.90
N ARG A 32 2.29 63.38 -12.02
CA ARG A 32 0.83 63.56 -12.01
C ARG A 32 0.18 62.92 -13.23
N GLN A 33 0.76 63.13 -14.41
CA GLN A 33 0.29 62.51 -15.64
C GLN A 33 0.38 60.99 -15.58
N ALA A 34 1.50 60.43 -15.09
CA ALA A 34 1.67 59.00 -14.92
C ALA A 34 0.63 58.40 -13.95
N LEU A 35 0.37 59.07 -12.82
CA LEU A 35 -0.67 58.66 -11.88
C LEU A 35 -2.07 58.68 -12.51
N ARG A 36 -2.44 59.76 -13.21
CA ARG A 36 -3.72 59.84 -13.94
C ARG A 36 -3.85 58.76 -15.00
N ALA A 37 -2.75 58.42 -15.68
CA ALA A 37 -2.73 57.33 -16.64
C ALA A 37 -2.96 55.96 -15.97
N ILE A 38 -2.32 55.69 -14.82
CA ILE A 38 -2.56 54.46 -14.03
C ILE A 38 -4.03 54.38 -13.59
N ASP A 39 -4.57 55.46 -13.02
CA ASP A 39 -5.95 55.48 -12.51
C ASP A 39 -6.97 55.36 -13.68
N GLY A 40 -6.62 55.90 -14.85
CA GLY A 40 -7.34 55.68 -16.11
C GLY A 40 -7.09 54.33 -16.80
N LYS A 41 -6.40 53.38 -16.13
CA LYS A 41 -6.00 52.06 -16.66
C LYS A 41 -5.10 52.08 -17.90
N ARG A 42 -4.54 53.24 -18.26
CA ARG A 42 -3.56 53.45 -19.34
C ARG A 42 -2.15 53.15 -18.84
N ASN A 43 -1.94 51.92 -18.36
CA ASN A 43 -0.72 51.53 -17.66
C ASN A 43 0.55 51.51 -18.55
N TYR A 44 0.41 51.23 -19.86
CA TYR A 44 1.55 51.33 -20.78
C TYR A 44 2.01 52.77 -21.00
N GLU A 45 1.07 53.71 -21.11
CA GLU A 45 1.35 55.15 -21.19
C GLU A 45 2.07 55.63 -19.93
N ALA A 46 1.57 55.23 -18.75
CA ALA A 46 2.22 55.53 -17.48
C ALA A 46 3.66 55.02 -17.42
N LEU A 47 3.93 53.80 -17.91
CA LEU A 47 5.29 53.26 -17.97
C LEU A 47 6.19 54.03 -18.93
N GLY A 48 5.65 54.50 -20.07
CA GLY A 48 6.38 55.36 -21.01
C GLY A 48 6.77 56.70 -20.37
N LEU A 49 5.82 57.37 -19.71
CA LEU A 49 6.05 58.63 -19.00
C LEU A 49 7.09 58.49 -17.88
N LEU A 50 7.06 57.39 -17.13
CA LEU A 50 8.01 57.13 -16.04
C LEU A 50 9.40 56.73 -16.56
N ALA A 51 9.51 56.17 -17.77
CA ALA A 51 10.79 55.77 -18.36
C ALA A 51 11.56 56.96 -18.95
N SER A 52 10.87 58.00 -19.43
CA SER A 52 11.49 59.23 -19.94
C SER A 52 11.78 60.28 -18.86
N TYR A 53 11.28 60.07 -17.64
CA TYR A 53 11.46 60.98 -16.52
C TYR A 53 12.78 60.72 -15.77
N THR A 54 13.55 61.78 -15.50
CA THR A 54 14.78 61.71 -14.68
C THR A 54 14.48 62.20 -13.26
N PRO A 55 14.25 61.31 -12.27
CA PRO A 55 13.85 61.71 -10.93
C PRO A 55 14.99 62.25 -10.08
N ALA A 56 14.69 63.28 -9.29
CA ALA A 56 15.53 63.68 -8.16
C ALA A 56 15.57 62.57 -7.08
N ASP A 57 16.57 62.59 -6.21
CA ASP A 57 16.81 61.50 -5.23
C ASP A 57 15.62 61.26 -4.29
N ASP A 58 14.91 62.31 -3.89
CA ASP A 58 13.72 62.28 -3.06
C ASP A 58 12.46 61.79 -3.80
N GLU A 59 12.43 61.91 -5.13
CA GLU A 59 11.33 61.47 -5.99
C GLU A 59 11.44 60.00 -6.42
N ARG A 60 12.65 59.44 -6.43
CA ARG A 60 12.94 58.05 -6.83
C ARG A 60 12.00 57.01 -6.17
N PRO A 61 11.71 57.05 -4.86
CA PRO A 61 10.80 56.10 -4.24
C PRO A 61 9.37 56.17 -4.81
N LEU A 62 8.90 57.38 -5.14
CA LEU A 62 7.57 57.58 -5.74
C LEU A 62 7.52 57.06 -7.17
N VAL A 63 8.57 57.29 -7.97
CA VAL A 63 8.69 56.70 -9.32
C VAL A 63 8.65 55.19 -9.26
N PHE A 64 9.40 54.57 -8.35
CA PHE A 64 9.37 53.12 -8.16
C PHE A 64 7.98 52.61 -7.78
N TYR A 65 7.27 53.32 -6.91
CA TYR A 65 5.91 52.97 -6.52
C TYR A 65 4.92 53.04 -7.70
N LEU A 66 4.94 54.15 -8.46
CA LEU A 66 4.07 54.32 -9.64
C LEU A 66 4.39 53.29 -10.72
N LYS A 67 5.68 53.00 -10.97
CA LYS A 67 6.11 51.94 -11.88
C LYS A 67 5.59 50.58 -11.43
N GLY A 68 5.68 50.29 -10.13
CA GLY A 68 5.11 49.09 -9.52
C GLY A 68 3.60 48.94 -9.76
N ARG A 69 2.83 50.01 -9.53
CA ARG A 69 1.37 50.04 -9.80
C ARG A 69 1.04 49.86 -11.28
N ALA A 70 1.78 50.50 -12.18
CA ALA A 70 1.57 50.34 -13.61
C ALA A 70 1.87 48.90 -14.08
N LEU A 71 2.96 48.30 -13.57
CA LEU A 71 3.31 46.90 -13.82
C LEU A 71 2.26 45.91 -13.29
N LEU A 72 1.67 46.19 -12.13
CA LEU A 72 0.50 45.46 -11.61
C LEU A 72 -0.67 45.50 -12.59
N GLY A 73 -0.99 46.70 -13.11
CA GLY A 73 -2.10 46.91 -14.04
C GLY A 73 -1.96 46.15 -15.37
N ILE A 74 -0.73 45.87 -15.81
CA ILE A 74 -0.44 45.01 -16.98
C ILE A 74 -0.07 43.57 -16.62
N LYS A 75 -0.31 43.15 -15.37
CA LYS A 75 -0.10 41.78 -14.86
C LYS A 75 1.35 41.29 -14.88
N LYS A 76 2.32 42.19 -14.90
CA LYS A 76 3.76 41.88 -14.76
C LYS A 76 4.14 41.78 -13.28
N TYR A 77 3.58 40.80 -12.59
CA TYR A 77 3.62 40.71 -11.12
C TYR A 77 5.04 40.66 -10.54
N ARG A 78 5.97 39.91 -11.15
CA ARG A 78 7.35 39.80 -10.66
C ARG A 78 8.13 41.12 -10.77
N GLU A 79 7.98 41.83 -11.88
CA GLU A 79 8.59 43.16 -12.09
C GLU A 79 7.97 44.20 -11.15
N ALA A 80 6.64 44.10 -10.92
CA ALA A 80 5.94 44.95 -9.97
C ALA A 80 6.46 44.77 -8.54
N VAL A 81 6.64 43.52 -8.09
CA VAL A 81 7.24 43.19 -6.78
C VAL A 81 8.61 43.83 -6.62
N GLY A 82 9.46 43.76 -7.65
CA GLY A 82 10.79 44.39 -7.63
C GLY A 82 10.70 45.91 -7.45
N SER A 83 9.87 46.58 -8.25
CA SER A 83 9.69 48.04 -8.19
C SER A 83 9.09 48.49 -6.84
N LEU A 84 8.09 47.77 -6.33
CA LEU A 84 7.45 48.07 -5.03
C LEU A 84 8.39 47.79 -3.84
N SER A 85 9.29 46.81 -3.97
CA SER A 85 10.34 46.56 -2.97
C SER A 85 11.33 47.71 -2.92
N SER A 86 11.78 48.21 -4.08
CA SER A 86 12.63 49.40 -4.15
C SER A 86 11.94 50.60 -3.51
N ALA A 87 10.67 50.86 -3.85
CA ALA A 87 9.89 51.94 -3.23
C ALA A 87 9.82 51.83 -1.70
N TYR A 88 9.58 50.63 -1.17
CA TYR A 88 9.52 50.38 0.27
C TYR A 88 10.85 50.62 0.99
N ILE A 89 11.97 50.18 0.38
CA ILE A 89 13.31 50.27 0.99
C ILE A 89 13.83 51.71 0.95
N THR A 90 13.64 52.43 -0.16
CA THR A 90 14.24 53.75 -0.37
C THR A 90 13.39 54.91 0.15
N ALA A 91 12.08 54.73 0.32
CA ALA A 91 11.21 55.77 0.86
C ALA A 91 11.63 56.18 2.27
N ARG A 92 11.50 57.46 2.61
CA ARG A 92 11.54 57.96 3.99
C ARG A 92 10.12 58.21 4.54
N ASP A 93 9.19 58.56 3.64
CA ASP A 93 7.79 58.77 3.94
C ASP A 93 7.10 57.47 4.42
N ARG A 94 6.45 57.53 5.59
CA ARG A 94 5.77 56.39 6.22
C ARG A 94 4.54 55.92 5.43
N ARG A 95 3.77 56.84 4.83
CA ARG A 95 2.58 56.53 4.02
C ARG A 95 2.98 55.86 2.70
N LEU A 96 4.06 56.30 2.08
CA LEU A 96 4.58 55.66 0.87
C LEU A 96 5.09 54.24 1.18
N LYS A 97 5.80 54.04 2.29
CA LYS A 97 6.20 52.70 2.76
C LYS A 97 5.01 51.80 3.01
N GLU A 98 3.99 52.30 3.70
CA GLU A 98 2.75 51.57 3.96
C GLU A 98 2.13 51.07 2.65
N ARG A 99 1.86 51.98 1.70
CA ARG A 99 1.24 51.65 0.41
C ARG A 99 2.11 50.72 -0.43
N ALA A 100 3.42 50.97 -0.50
CA ALA A 100 4.34 50.10 -1.25
C ALA A 100 4.37 48.68 -0.69
N LEU A 101 4.35 48.53 0.65
CA LEU A 101 4.34 47.22 1.29
C LEU A 101 3.04 46.46 1.00
N TYR A 102 1.90 47.15 1.10
CA TYR A 102 0.58 46.59 0.80
C TYR A 102 0.47 46.13 -0.65
N GLU A 103 0.77 47.02 -1.61
CA GLU A 103 0.71 46.74 -3.05
C GLU A 103 1.69 45.63 -3.46
N ARG A 104 2.85 45.54 -2.79
CA ARG A 104 3.77 44.41 -3.00
C ARG A 104 3.11 43.09 -2.59
N GLY A 105 2.32 43.10 -1.52
CA GLY A 105 1.57 41.93 -1.06
C GLY A 105 0.51 41.53 -2.07
N VAL A 106 -0.21 42.50 -2.62
CA VAL A 106 -1.17 42.30 -3.71
C VAL A 106 -0.48 41.73 -4.95
N ALA A 107 0.70 42.24 -5.32
CA ALA A 107 1.49 41.72 -6.43
C ALA A 107 1.91 40.27 -6.22
N TYR A 108 2.37 39.89 -5.02
CA TYR A 108 2.66 38.50 -4.70
C TYR A 108 1.40 37.63 -4.81
N LEU A 109 0.27 38.08 -4.25
CA LEU A 109 -0.99 37.34 -4.24
C LEU A 109 -1.51 37.08 -5.67
N LEU A 110 -1.58 38.12 -6.50
CA LEU A 110 -2.02 38.02 -7.90
C LEU A 110 -1.04 37.23 -8.78
N GLY A 111 0.25 37.27 -8.44
CA GLY A 111 1.29 36.46 -9.09
C GLY A 111 1.29 34.98 -8.70
N GLY A 112 0.46 34.57 -7.74
CA GLY A 112 0.41 33.19 -7.24
C GLY A 112 1.53 32.83 -6.26
N PHE A 113 2.30 33.81 -5.80
CA PHE A 113 3.37 33.67 -4.81
C PHE A 113 2.78 33.71 -3.40
N TYR A 114 1.98 32.70 -3.06
CA TYR A 114 1.10 32.74 -1.88
C TYR A 114 1.85 32.74 -0.54
N TYR A 115 3.01 32.08 -0.45
CA TYR A 115 3.82 32.09 0.78
C TYR A 115 4.44 33.46 1.05
N GLU A 116 4.94 34.11 0.00
CA GLU A 116 5.50 35.46 0.03
C GLU A 116 4.41 36.50 0.30
N ALA A 117 3.22 36.33 -0.31
CA ALA A 117 2.06 37.16 -0.04
C ALA A 117 1.66 37.09 1.44
N ALA A 118 1.50 35.88 1.99
CA ALA A 118 1.16 35.68 3.40
C ALA A 118 2.21 36.34 4.31
N SER A 119 3.49 36.11 4.05
CA SER A 119 4.58 36.72 4.82
C SER A 119 4.57 38.24 4.75
N ASN A 120 4.31 38.81 3.56
CA ASN A 120 4.26 40.25 3.36
C ASN A 120 3.05 40.90 4.05
N PHE A 121 1.85 40.32 3.95
CA PHE A 121 0.69 40.86 4.65
C PHE A 121 0.79 40.70 6.17
N LYS A 122 1.41 39.62 6.67
CA LYS A 122 1.73 39.47 8.09
C LYS A 122 2.66 40.59 8.58
N LEU A 123 3.67 40.93 7.78
CA LEU A 123 4.57 42.06 8.04
C LEU A 123 3.81 43.40 8.02
N PHE A 124 2.91 43.59 7.05
CA PHE A 124 2.06 44.78 6.96
C PHE A 124 1.18 44.96 8.19
N ILE A 125 0.47 43.92 8.61
CA ILE A 125 -0.39 43.90 9.79
C ILE A 125 0.39 44.28 11.05
N LYS A 126 1.64 43.78 11.18
CA LYS A 126 2.51 44.07 12.32
C LYS A 126 2.99 45.53 12.35
N HIS A 127 3.39 46.08 11.21
CA HIS A 127 4.01 47.41 11.15
C HIS A 127 3.01 48.56 10.98
N TYR A 128 1.83 48.29 10.45
CA TYR A 128 0.79 49.29 10.17
C TYR A 128 -0.56 48.93 10.80
N PRO A 129 -0.65 48.70 12.12
CA PRO A 129 -1.88 48.25 12.80
C PRO A 129 -2.99 49.32 12.90
N ARG A 130 -2.73 50.55 12.42
CA ARG A 130 -3.72 51.65 12.33
C ARG A 130 -3.96 52.08 10.88
N SER A 131 -3.49 51.31 9.91
CA SER A 131 -3.70 51.60 8.49
C SER A 131 -5.18 51.52 8.12
N GLY A 132 -5.64 52.41 7.23
CA GLY A 132 -6.94 52.26 6.58
C GLY A 132 -7.04 51.00 5.72
N LEU A 133 -5.90 50.43 5.30
CA LEU A 133 -5.80 49.22 4.49
C LEU A 133 -5.73 47.93 5.33
N LEU A 134 -5.80 48.04 6.66
CA LEU A 134 -5.60 46.91 7.57
C LEU A 134 -6.63 45.80 7.32
N GLU A 135 -7.87 46.19 7.07
CA GLU A 135 -8.95 45.24 6.84
C GLU A 135 -8.78 44.47 5.53
N GLU A 136 -8.32 45.14 4.47
CA GLU A 136 -8.01 44.48 3.20
C GLU A 136 -6.75 43.61 3.32
N ALA A 137 -5.77 44.05 4.12
CA ALA A 137 -4.61 43.23 4.44
C ALA A 137 -5.01 41.95 5.20
N TYR A 138 -6.01 42.01 6.09
CA TYR A 138 -6.57 40.80 6.72
C TYR A 138 -7.21 39.87 5.69
N ARG A 139 -8.02 40.39 4.76
CA ARG A 139 -8.62 39.57 3.69
C ARG A 139 -7.56 38.94 2.79
N ASN A 140 -6.57 39.71 2.36
CA ASN A 140 -5.52 39.23 1.47
C ASN A 140 -4.57 38.25 2.18
N TYR A 141 -4.26 38.47 3.47
CA TYR A 141 -3.55 37.50 4.29
C TYR A 141 -4.33 36.20 4.41
N ALA A 142 -5.64 36.29 4.67
CA ALA A 142 -6.50 35.12 4.78
C ALA A 142 -6.58 34.34 3.47
N GLN A 143 -6.67 35.03 2.33
CA GLN A 143 -6.65 34.41 1.00
C GLN A 143 -5.32 33.70 0.72
N ALA A 144 -4.19 34.36 1.00
CA ALA A 144 -2.86 33.76 0.87
C ALA A 144 -2.70 32.54 1.80
N SER A 145 -3.22 32.63 3.03
CA SER A 145 -3.22 31.55 4.01
C SER A 145 -4.06 30.36 3.54
N LEU A 146 -5.23 30.60 2.95
CA LEU A 146 -6.07 29.57 2.34
C LEU A 146 -5.33 28.84 1.21
N LYS A 147 -4.68 29.57 0.30
CA LYS A 147 -3.94 28.97 -0.82
C LYS A 147 -2.65 28.25 -0.41
N THR A 148 -2.12 28.53 0.77
CA THR A 148 -0.97 27.81 1.36
C THR A 148 -1.38 26.68 2.31
N GLY A 149 -2.69 26.43 2.50
CA GLY A 149 -3.19 25.38 3.39
C GLY A 149 -3.21 25.75 4.88
N ASN A 150 -2.90 27.00 5.24
CA ASN A 150 -2.96 27.53 6.60
C ASN A 150 -4.40 27.92 6.97
N TYR A 151 -5.28 26.91 7.08
CA TYR A 151 -6.72 27.10 7.24
C TYR A 151 -7.15 27.81 8.53
N VAL A 152 -6.42 27.60 9.64
CA VAL A 152 -6.69 28.25 10.93
C VAL A 152 -6.49 29.76 10.83
N ASP A 153 -5.35 30.18 10.27
CA ASP A 153 -5.05 31.58 10.02
C ASP A 153 -6.03 32.19 9.02
N ALA A 154 -6.31 31.49 7.91
CA ALA A 154 -7.29 31.93 6.93
C ALA A 154 -8.65 32.26 7.57
N LEU A 155 -9.21 31.33 8.36
CA LEU A 155 -10.49 31.54 9.02
C LEU A 155 -10.44 32.67 10.06
N THR A 156 -9.36 32.76 10.83
CA THR A 156 -9.17 33.79 11.86
C THR A 156 -9.17 35.18 11.24
N PHE A 157 -8.42 35.38 10.15
CA PHE A 157 -8.28 36.68 9.52
C PHE A 157 -9.47 37.05 8.63
N PHE A 158 -10.15 36.08 8.00
CA PHE A 158 -11.45 36.32 7.36
C PHE A 158 -12.54 36.76 8.36
N ARG A 159 -12.43 36.39 9.65
CA ARG A 159 -13.34 36.86 10.71
C ARG A 159 -13.03 38.28 11.18
N LYS A 160 -11.80 38.74 11.01
CA LYS A 160 -11.36 40.10 11.37
C LYS A 160 -11.67 41.14 10.30
N SER A 161 -12.06 40.72 9.10
CA SER A 161 -12.49 41.59 8.00
C SER A 161 -14.02 41.69 7.92
N ARG A 162 -14.54 42.77 7.31
CA ARG A 162 -15.97 42.89 6.97
C ARG A 162 -16.42 41.75 6.07
N GLU A 163 -17.72 41.50 6.11
CA GLU A 163 -18.36 40.52 5.24
C GLU A 163 -18.46 41.08 3.82
N THR A 164 -17.65 40.52 2.93
CA THR A 164 -17.69 40.71 1.46
C THR A 164 -17.86 39.35 0.77
N PRO A 165 -18.22 39.29 -0.53
CA PRO A 165 -18.30 38.03 -1.27
C PRO A 165 -17.03 37.17 -1.12
N GLU A 166 -15.85 37.79 -1.24
CA GLU A 166 -14.55 37.12 -1.12
C GLU A 166 -14.38 36.47 0.25
N THR A 167 -14.81 37.14 1.32
CA THR A 167 -14.71 36.59 2.67
C THR A 167 -15.71 35.47 2.93
N VAL A 168 -16.93 35.56 2.38
CA VAL A 168 -17.96 34.53 2.57
C VAL A 168 -17.55 33.26 1.82
N PHE A 169 -17.21 33.39 0.54
CA PHE A 169 -16.76 32.26 -0.27
C PHE A 169 -15.39 31.74 0.17
N GLY A 170 -14.48 32.61 0.61
CA GLY A 170 -13.20 32.21 1.21
C GLY A 170 -13.38 31.38 2.48
N LYS A 171 -14.27 31.79 3.41
CA LYS A 171 -14.64 30.99 4.59
C LYS A 171 -15.26 29.65 4.17
N ALA A 172 -16.16 29.65 3.18
CA ALA A 172 -16.78 28.43 2.67
C ALA A 172 -15.74 27.46 2.08
N GLU A 173 -14.76 27.95 1.30
CA GLU A 173 -13.64 27.15 0.78
C GLU A 173 -12.81 26.59 1.95
N VAL A 174 -12.49 27.38 2.98
CA VAL A 174 -11.79 26.88 4.18
C VAL A 174 -12.54 25.71 4.82
N PHE A 175 -13.84 25.85 5.09
CA PHE A 175 -14.64 24.78 5.69
C PHE A 175 -14.71 23.54 4.79
N GLN A 176 -14.80 23.72 3.47
CA GLN A 176 -14.75 22.62 2.51
C GLN A 176 -13.41 21.88 2.57
N ARG A 177 -12.28 22.60 2.62
CA ARG A 177 -10.93 22.01 2.70
C ARG A 177 -10.69 21.27 4.01
N LEU A 178 -11.35 21.71 5.09
CA LEU A 178 -11.36 21.04 6.40
C LEU A 178 -12.32 19.83 6.46
N GLY A 179 -13.03 19.51 5.38
CA GLY A 179 -14.00 18.41 5.35
C GLY A 179 -15.34 18.73 6.04
N LEU A 180 -15.55 19.97 6.47
CA LEU A 180 -16.77 20.45 7.13
C LEU A 180 -17.82 20.85 6.08
N TYR A 181 -18.24 19.87 5.27
CA TYR A 181 -19.03 20.12 4.07
C TYR A 181 -20.39 20.74 4.35
N LYS A 182 -21.07 20.38 5.44
CA LYS A 182 -22.38 20.96 5.82
C LYS A 182 -22.26 22.46 6.14
N THR A 183 -21.23 22.86 6.88
CA THR A 183 -20.96 24.27 7.22
C THR A 183 -20.61 25.07 5.98
N ALA A 184 -19.81 24.50 5.09
CA ALA A 184 -19.49 25.10 3.81
C ALA A 184 -20.73 25.23 2.89
N ASP A 185 -21.61 24.22 2.81
CA ASP A 185 -22.89 24.28 2.06
C ASP A 185 -23.75 25.46 2.52
N ALA A 186 -23.85 25.67 3.83
CA ALA A 186 -24.60 26.82 4.39
C ALA A 186 -24.00 28.17 3.98
N LEU A 187 -22.67 28.31 4.03
CA LEU A 187 -21.99 29.56 3.63
C LEU A 187 -22.03 29.80 2.12
N TYR A 188 -21.81 28.77 1.30
CA TYR A 188 -21.98 28.88 -0.14
C TYR A 188 -23.42 29.27 -0.49
N SER A 189 -24.41 28.59 0.09
CA SER A 189 -25.83 28.90 -0.16
C SER A 189 -26.16 30.35 0.22
N LYS A 190 -25.73 30.81 1.41
CA LYS A 190 -25.90 32.20 1.83
C LYS A 190 -25.22 33.17 0.86
N GLY A 191 -23.98 32.89 0.47
CA GLY A 191 -23.20 33.74 -0.43
C GLY A 191 -23.84 33.85 -1.83
N LEU A 192 -24.37 32.75 -2.35
CA LEU A 192 -25.02 32.74 -3.68
C LEU A 192 -26.32 33.55 -3.70
N ILE A 193 -27.09 33.54 -2.61
CA ILE A 193 -28.30 34.37 -2.47
C ILE A 193 -27.92 35.84 -2.33
N SER A 194 -26.86 36.13 -1.55
CA SER A 194 -26.49 37.51 -1.20
C SER A 194 -25.69 38.23 -2.29
N TYR A 195 -25.02 37.48 -3.17
CA TYR A 195 -24.02 38.00 -4.13
C TYR A 195 -24.15 37.36 -5.52
N GLU A 196 -25.36 37.34 -6.08
CA GLU A 196 -25.63 36.69 -7.37
C GLU A 196 -24.72 37.19 -8.52
N ASP A 197 -24.54 38.50 -8.64
CA ASP A 197 -23.72 39.11 -9.69
C ASP A 197 -22.22 38.78 -9.56
N TYR A 198 -21.74 38.52 -8.34
CA TYR A 198 -20.34 38.16 -8.11
C TYR A 198 -19.99 36.84 -8.80
N ILE A 199 -20.94 35.91 -8.88
CA ILE A 199 -20.76 34.57 -9.47
C ILE A 199 -20.52 34.65 -10.97
N LYS A 200 -21.16 35.60 -11.67
CA LYS A 200 -21.03 35.78 -13.12
C LYS A 200 -19.57 36.04 -13.54
N GLY A 201 -18.81 36.72 -12.68
CA GLY A 201 -17.37 36.95 -12.88
C GLY A 201 -16.46 35.88 -12.27
N HIS A 202 -16.99 34.99 -11.42
CA HIS A 202 -16.24 34.05 -10.60
C HIS A 202 -16.80 32.62 -10.74
N PRO A 203 -16.65 31.98 -11.92
CA PRO A 203 -17.12 30.60 -12.13
C PRO A 203 -16.42 29.58 -11.21
N ASP A 204 -15.27 29.94 -10.63
CA ASP A 204 -14.58 29.12 -9.64
C ASP A 204 -15.38 28.96 -8.34
N VAL A 205 -16.10 29.99 -7.90
CA VAL A 205 -17.01 29.89 -6.74
C VAL A 205 -18.08 28.85 -6.99
N LEU A 206 -18.71 28.88 -8.17
CA LEU A 206 -19.72 27.91 -8.55
C LEU A 206 -19.16 26.49 -8.62
N TYR A 207 -17.94 26.34 -9.16
CA TYR A 207 -17.23 25.06 -9.16
C TYR A 207 -16.96 24.54 -7.75
N TYR A 208 -16.44 25.36 -6.83
CA TYR A 208 -16.13 24.90 -5.48
C TYR A 208 -17.38 24.53 -4.69
N TYR A 209 -18.49 25.27 -4.87
CA TYR A 209 -19.77 24.91 -4.28
C TYR A 209 -20.31 23.59 -4.85
N ALA A 210 -20.28 23.41 -6.17
CA ALA A 210 -20.69 22.16 -6.80
C ALA A 210 -19.86 20.96 -6.31
N GLU A 211 -18.54 21.14 -6.17
CA GLU A 211 -17.65 20.14 -5.56
C GLU A 211 -17.97 19.89 -4.08
N ASN A 212 -18.30 20.94 -3.32
CA ASN A 212 -18.72 20.79 -1.93
C ASN A 212 -19.98 19.91 -1.84
N LEU A 213 -20.98 20.16 -2.69
CA LEU A 213 -22.20 19.36 -2.74
C LEU A 213 -21.93 17.91 -3.13
N ARG A 214 -21.03 17.66 -4.10
CA ARG A 214 -20.59 16.32 -4.46
C ARG A 214 -19.96 15.60 -3.25
N LEU A 215 -18.99 16.24 -2.59
CA LEU A 215 -18.32 15.71 -1.40
C LEU A 215 -19.28 15.52 -0.21
N ASN A 216 -20.32 16.35 -0.11
CA ASN A 216 -21.41 16.24 0.86
C ASN A 216 -22.47 15.19 0.46
N ARG A 217 -22.21 14.34 -0.54
CA ARG A 217 -23.13 13.32 -1.07
C ARG A 217 -24.49 13.88 -1.52
N LYS A 218 -24.51 15.08 -2.11
CA LYS A 218 -25.69 15.73 -2.69
C LYS A 218 -25.57 15.88 -4.21
N PRO A 219 -25.39 14.79 -4.98
CA PRO A 219 -25.10 14.86 -6.41
C PRO A 219 -26.23 15.50 -7.23
N VAL A 220 -27.49 15.33 -6.82
CA VAL A 220 -28.67 15.93 -7.48
C VAL A 220 -28.59 17.46 -7.50
N ARG A 221 -28.12 18.08 -6.40
CA ARG A 221 -27.90 19.53 -6.32
C ARG A 221 -26.62 19.96 -7.03
N ALA A 222 -25.61 19.08 -7.10
CA ALA A 222 -24.31 19.40 -7.69
C ALA A 222 -24.35 19.43 -9.23
N LYS A 223 -25.00 18.46 -9.88
CA LYS A 223 -24.99 18.30 -11.35
C LYS A 223 -25.41 19.57 -12.12
N PRO A 224 -26.53 20.25 -11.79
CA PRO A 224 -26.94 21.46 -12.51
C PRO A 224 -25.88 22.56 -12.47
N LEU A 225 -25.19 22.71 -11.34
CA LEU A 225 -24.15 23.73 -11.17
C LEU A 225 -22.91 23.42 -12.01
N PHE A 226 -22.56 22.13 -12.17
CA PHE A 226 -21.50 21.74 -13.11
C PHE A 226 -21.89 22.00 -14.57
N TYR A 227 -23.16 21.83 -14.94
CA TYR A 227 -23.61 22.15 -16.30
C TYR A 227 -23.50 23.64 -16.64
N LEU A 228 -23.71 24.52 -15.66
CA LEU A 228 -23.49 25.96 -15.85
C LEU A 228 -22.02 26.33 -16.14
N LEU A 229 -21.08 25.43 -15.83
CA LEU A 229 -19.64 25.64 -16.07
C LEU A 229 -19.18 25.18 -17.45
N MET A 230 -20.07 24.63 -18.29
CA MET A 230 -19.70 24.08 -19.61
C MET A 230 -19.17 25.14 -20.58
N GLU A 231 -19.63 26.38 -20.45
CA GLU A 231 -19.16 27.52 -21.25
C GLU A 231 -18.00 28.29 -20.59
N SER A 232 -17.48 27.77 -19.47
CA SER A 232 -16.42 28.42 -18.70
C SER A 232 -15.04 27.76 -18.94
N PRO A 233 -13.93 28.44 -18.58
CA PRO A 233 -12.59 27.82 -18.56
C PRO A 233 -12.48 26.61 -17.60
N LEU A 234 -13.47 26.38 -16.74
CA LEU A 234 -13.52 25.26 -15.81
C LEU A 234 -14.29 24.05 -16.34
N ARG A 235 -14.76 24.09 -17.59
CA ARG A 235 -15.49 23.00 -18.27
C ARG A 235 -14.84 21.63 -18.06
N ASP A 236 -13.53 21.52 -18.26
CA ASP A 236 -12.83 20.24 -18.16
C ASP A 236 -12.84 19.69 -16.71
N LYS A 237 -12.75 20.57 -15.71
CA LYS A 237 -12.90 20.19 -14.30
C LYS A 237 -14.34 19.77 -13.99
N ALA A 238 -15.32 20.47 -14.57
CA ALA A 238 -16.72 20.13 -14.40
C ALA A 238 -17.04 18.76 -15.04
N TYR A 239 -16.48 18.44 -16.22
CA TYR A 239 -16.59 17.10 -16.80
C TYR A 239 -15.98 16.02 -15.90
N LEU A 240 -14.79 16.26 -15.33
CA LEU A 240 -14.19 15.33 -14.39
C LEU A 240 -15.13 15.08 -13.19
N SER A 241 -15.67 16.15 -12.61
CA SER A 241 -16.59 16.07 -11.46
C SER A 241 -17.91 15.36 -11.78
N LEU A 242 -18.50 15.64 -12.95
CA LEU A 242 -19.70 14.92 -13.43
C LEU A 242 -19.41 13.44 -13.64
N GLY A 243 -18.26 13.11 -14.25
CA GLY A 243 -17.82 11.73 -14.40
C GLY A 243 -17.67 11.02 -13.04
N LEU A 244 -17.10 11.69 -12.04
CA LEU A 244 -16.98 11.15 -10.68
C LEU A 244 -18.35 10.90 -10.04
N ILE A 245 -19.31 11.80 -10.22
CA ILE A 245 -20.69 11.59 -9.74
C ILE A 245 -21.31 10.35 -10.37
N GLU A 246 -21.21 10.20 -11.70
CA GLU A 246 -21.80 9.04 -12.38
C GLU A 246 -21.08 7.74 -12.01
N TYR A 247 -19.76 7.78 -11.85
CA TYR A 247 -18.95 6.64 -11.42
C TYR A 247 -19.33 6.17 -10.01
N GLU A 248 -19.42 7.09 -9.05
CA GLU A 248 -19.85 6.82 -7.67
C GLU A 248 -21.31 6.32 -7.63
N GLY A 249 -22.14 6.74 -8.57
CA GLY A 249 -23.53 6.28 -8.75
C GLY A 249 -23.69 4.96 -9.50
N GLY A 250 -22.61 4.35 -10.00
CA GLY A 250 -22.64 3.11 -10.79
C GLY A 250 -23.05 3.27 -12.26
N ASN A 251 -23.29 4.50 -12.73
CA ASN A 251 -23.67 4.81 -14.11
C ASN A 251 -22.44 4.85 -15.02
N LEU A 252 -21.80 3.69 -15.21
CA LEU A 252 -20.49 3.58 -15.84
C LEU A 252 -20.46 4.08 -17.29
N ASP A 253 -21.51 3.88 -18.08
CA ASP A 253 -21.55 4.39 -19.46
C ASP A 253 -21.54 5.91 -19.54
N THR A 254 -22.31 6.58 -18.68
CA THR A 254 -22.32 8.04 -18.62
C THR A 254 -20.99 8.57 -18.06
N ALA A 255 -20.44 7.89 -17.04
CA ALA A 255 -19.13 8.21 -16.48
C ALA A 255 -18.03 8.17 -17.55
N LYS A 256 -18.02 7.13 -18.40
CA LYS A 256 -17.09 6.95 -19.52
C LYS A 256 -17.13 8.15 -20.48
N VAL A 257 -18.32 8.63 -20.85
CA VAL A 257 -18.48 9.80 -21.73
C VAL A 257 -17.85 11.06 -21.10
N TYR A 258 -18.14 11.32 -19.83
CA TYR A 258 -17.60 12.49 -19.14
C TYR A 258 -16.09 12.43 -18.93
N PHE A 259 -15.55 11.28 -18.54
CA PHE A 259 -14.11 11.13 -18.38
C PHE A 259 -13.36 11.22 -19.71
N LYS A 260 -13.94 10.73 -20.81
CA LYS A 260 -13.35 10.92 -22.15
C LYS A 260 -13.20 12.40 -22.48
N LYS A 261 -14.25 13.20 -22.28
CA LYS A 261 -14.20 14.66 -22.46
C LYS A 261 -13.20 15.34 -21.53
N ALA A 262 -13.13 14.92 -20.26
CA ALA A 262 -12.16 15.46 -19.30
C ALA A 262 -10.70 15.07 -19.62
N ALA A 263 -10.46 13.94 -20.29
CA ALA A 263 -9.13 13.51 -20.70
C ALA A 263 -8.55 14.32 -21.87
N GLU A 264 -9.38 15.08 -22.58
CA GLU A 264 -8.96 16.03 -23.63
C GLU A 264 -8.46 17.37 -23.05
N ALA A 265 -8.50 17.54 -21.73
CA ALA A 265 -8.07 18.76 -21.05
C ALA A 265 -6.62 19.14 -21.35
N SER A 266 -6.38 20.44 -21.55
CA SER A 266 -5.01 20.98 -21.64
C SER A 266 -4.27 20.92 -20.30
N GLY A 267 -5.00 20.96 -19.19
CA GLY A 267 -4.45 20.89 -17.84
C GLY A 267 -4.03 19.47 -17.44
N ARG A 268 -2.73 19.25 -17.23
CA ARG A 268 -2.16 17.93 -16.88
C ARG A 268 -2.83 17.24 -15.69
N VAL A 269 -3.20 17.99 -14.64
CA VAL A 269 -3.85 17.44 -13.43
C VAL A 269 -5.24 16.88 -13.71
N VAL A 270 -6.04 17.58 -14.53
CA VAL A 270 -7.38 17.11 -14.90
C VAL A 270 -7.25 15.90 -15.83
N LYS A 271 -6.37 16.00 -16.83
CA LYS A 271 -6.13 14.93 -17.81
C LYS A 271 -5.71 13.62 -17.15
N ARG A 272 -4.72 13.63 -16.26
CA ARG A 272 -4.25 12.41 -15.58
C ARG A 272 -5.33 11.79 -14.67
N ARG A 273 -6.09 12.60 -13.92
CA ARG A 273 -7.22 12.10 -13.11
C ARG A 273 -8.31 11.50 -13.99
N ALA A 274 -8.65 12.17 -15.09
CA ALA A 274 -9.66 11.68 -16.03
C ALA A 274 -9.25 10.35 -16.68
N LEU A 275 -7.99 10.21 -17.08
CA LEU A 275 -7.46 8.95 -17.65
C LEU A 275 -7.54 7.79 -16.66
N LEU A 276 -7.19 8.03 -15.39
CA LEU A 276 -7.25 7.01 -14.34
C LEU A 276 -8.68 6.52 -14.15
N PHE A 277 -9.63 7.45 -13.98
CA PHE A 277 -11.02 7.10 -13.79
C PHE A 277 -11.66 6.53 -15.06
N LEU A 278 -11.25 6.97 -16.25
CA LEU A 278 -11.67 6.36 -17.51
C LEU A 278 -11.23 4.90 -17.58
N GLY A 279 -9.97 4.59 -17.25
CA GLY A 279 -9.47 3.22 -17.18
C GLY A 279 -10.23 2.36 -16.17
N LYS A 280 -10.50 2.89 -14.97
CA LYS A 280 -11.32 2.20 -13.95
C LYS A 280 -12.75 1.94 -14.44
N THR A 281 -13.37 2.91 -15.10
CA THR A 281 -14.72 2.78 -15.67
C THR A 281 -14.75 1.74 -16.78
N LEU A 282 -13.76 1.74 -17.69
CA LEU A 282 -13.64 0.74 -18.76
C LEU A 282 -13.49 -0.68 -18.21
N ARG A 283 -12.66 -0.86 -17.18
CA ARG A 283 -12.53 -2.15 -16.48
C ARG A 283 -13.85 -2.59 -15.86
N GLY A 284 -14.58 -1.67 -15.20
CA GLY A 284 -15.90 -1.95 -14.63
C GLY A 284 -16.96 -2.32 -15.67
N LEU A 285 -16.81 -1.86 -16.91
CA LEU A 285 -17.65 -2.24 -18.06
C LEU A 285 -17.18 -3.55 -18.73
N GLY A 286 -16.13 -4.20 -18.22
CA GLY A 286 -15.54 -5.42 -18.81
C GLY A 286 -14.55 -5.15 -19.96
N ASP A 287 -14.37 -3.90 -20.38
CA ASP A 287 -13.43 -3.50 -21.43
C ASP A 287 -11.99 -3.37 -20.88
N THR A 288 -11.44 -4.52 -20.50
CA THR A 288 -10.12 -4.61 -19.86
C THR A 288 -8.98 -4.20 -20.81
N GLY A 289 -9.15 -4.39 -22.12
CA GLY A 289 -8.17 -4.00 -23.14
C GLY A 289 -7.95 -2.50 -23.17
N ASN A 290 -9.03 -1.72 -23.35
CA ASN A 290 -8.94 -0.27 -23.36
C ASN A 290 -8.60 0.29 -21.97
N ALA A 291 -8.99 -0.38 -20.88
CA ALA A 291 -8.58 0.00 -19.53
C ALA A 291 -7.05 -0.02 -19.36
N LYS A 292 -6.38 -1.11 -19.77
CA LYS A 292 -4.92 -1.23 -19.75
C LYS A 292 -4.25 -0.13 -20.56
N GLU A 293 -4.78 0.19 -21.74
CA GLU A 293 -4.24 1.26 -22.59
C GLU A 293 -4.18 2.59 -21.83
N LYS A 294 -5.25 2.96 -21.09
CA LYS A 294 -5.27 4.22 -20.31
C LYS A 294 -4.32 4.18 -19.12
N PHE A 295 -4.18 3.04 -18.45
CA PHE A 295 -3.22 2.89 -17.36
C PHE A 295 -1.77 2.91 -17.84
N LEU A 296 -1.46 2.30 -18.99
CA LEU A 296 -0.13 2.37 -19.61
C LEU A 296 0.22 3.79 -20.06
N LEU A 297 -0.74 4.53 -20.61
CA LEU A 297 -0.55 5.94 -20.95
C LEU A 297 -0.23 6.78 -19.70
N LEU A 298 -0.89 6.51 -18.56
CA LEU A 298 -0.52 7.16 -17.29
C LEU A 298 0.90 6.85 -16.85
N ARG A 299 1.30 5.57 -16.92
CA ARG A 299 2.65 5.12 -16.59
C ARG A 299 3.71 5.82 -17.45
N MET A 300 3.46 5.97 -18.75
CA MET A 300 4.44 6.52 -19.70
C MET A 300 4.52 8.05 -19.66
N ASP A 301 3.37 8.74 -19.69
CA ASP A 301 3.31 10.19 -19.87
C ASP A 301 3.33 10.97 -18.55
N TYR A 302 2.96 10.33 -17.44
CA TYR A 302 2.82 10.96 -16.12
C TYR A 302 3.50 10.16 -15.00
N PRO A 303 4.77 9.74 -15.16
CA PRO A 303 5.46 8.93 -14.16
C PRO A 303 5.60 9.68 -12.83
N TYR A 304 5.69 8.93 -11.73
CA TYR A 304 5.85 9.46 -10.36
C TYR A 304 4.70 10.38 -9.90
N THR A 305 3.49 10.13 -10.39
CA THR A 305 2.26 10.78 -9.93
C THR A 305 1.38 9.79 -9.18
N PRO A 306 0.55 10.23 -8.20
CA PRO A 306 -0.36 9.33 -7.49
C PRO A 306 -1.27 8.51 -8.43
N GLU A 307 -1.70 9.11 -9.54
CA GLU A 307 -2.53 8.46 -10.54
C GLU A 307 -1.75 7.40 -11.34
N SER A 308 -0.45 7.61 -11.58
CA SER A 308 0.42 6.61 -12.19
C SER A 308 0.69 5.45 -11.24
N ASP A 309 0.91 5.72 -9.95
CA ASP A 309 1.12 4.66 -8.95
C ASP A 309 -0.13 3.79 -8.81
N GLU A 310 -1.31 4.42 -8.81
CA GLU A 310 -2.58 3.69 -8.80
C GLU A 310 -2.84 2.93 -10.11
N ALA A 311 -2.45 3.49 -11.26
CA ALA A 311 -2.54 2.81 -12.54
C ALA A 311 -1.62 1.56 -12.60
N LEU A 312 -0.41 1.65 -12.06
CA LEU A 312 0.51 0.50 -11.93
C LEU A 312 -0.10 -0.60 -11.06
N LEU A 313 -0.73 -0.23 -9.94
CA LEU A 313 -1.39 -1.20 -9.07
C LEU A 313 -2.55 -1.91 -9.79
N LEU A 314 -3.35 -1.16 -10.56
CA LEU A 314 -4.44 -1.73 -11.35
C LEU A 314 -3.91 -2.64 -12.48
N LEU A 315 -2.81 -2.26 -13.14
CA LEU A 315 -2.15 -3.09 -14.14
C LEU A 315 -1.60 -4.38 -13.53
N ALA A 316 -1.02 -4.32 -12.32
CA ALA A 316 -0.55 -5.50 -11.60
C ALA A 316 -1.70 -6.48 -11.32
N GLY A 317 -2.82 -5.99 -10.79
CA GLY A 317 -3.99 -6.81 -10.52
C GLY A 317 -4.57 -7.46 -11.77
N ILE A 318 -4.67 -6.70 -12.87
CA ILE A 318 -5.13 -7.25 -14.16
C ILE A 318 -4.16 -8.32 -14.69
N ALA A 319 -2.85 -8.07 -14.65
CA ALA A 319 -1.87 -9.06 -15.09
C ALA A 319 -1.91 -10.35 -14.24
N ARG A 320 -2.11 -10.21 -12.92
CA ARG A 320 -2.28 -11.35 -12.01
C ARG A 320 -3.55 -12.15 -12.33
N GLU A 321 -4.68 -11.47 -12.52
CA GLU A 321 -5.97 -12.10 -12.90
C GLU A 321 -5.86 -12.89 -14.22
N GLU A 322 -5.01 -12.44 -15.14
CA GLU A 322 -4.71 -13.12 -16.41
C GLU A 322 -3.65 -14.23 -16.29
N GLY A 323 -3.12 -14.50 -15.09
CA GLY A 323 -2.05 -15.48 -14.87
C GLY A 323 -0.66 -15.02 -15.34
N ARG A 324 -0.50 -13.77 -15.76
CA ARG A 324 0.79 -13.16 -16.15
C ARG A 324 1.54 -12.66 -14.93
N TYR A 325 1.95 -13.58 -14.06
CA TYR A 325 2.50 -13.25 -12.73
C TYR A 325 3.79 -12.41 -12.77
N LEU A 326 4.67 -12.64 -13.76
CA LEU A 326 5.91 -11.87 -13.89
C LEU A 326 5.65 -10.42 -14.30
N ASP A 327 4.69 -10.19 -15.19
CA ASP A 327 4.27 -8.84 -15.58
C ASP A 327 3.66 -8.11 -14.37
N ALA A 328 2.81 -8.80 -13.59
CA ALA A 328 2.24 -8.26 -12.36
C ALA A 328 3.32 -7.83 -11.37
N ALA A 329 4.34 -8.67 -11.15
CA ALA A 329 5.47 -8.33 -10.30
C ALA A 329 6.28 -7.15 -10.86
N GLY A 330 6.44 -7.06 -12.19
CA GLY A 330 7.11 -5.94 -12.86
C GLY A 330 6.43 -4.59 -12.55
N PHE A 331 5.10 -4.53 -12.65
CA PHE A 331 4.36 -3.31 -12.31
C PHE A 331 4.46 -2.96 -10.83
N LEU A 332 4.35 -3.95 -9.93
CA LEU A 332 4.49 -3.72 -8.48
C LEU A 332 5.89 -3.21 -8.14
N LYS A 333 6.93 -3.75 -8.79
CA LYS A 333 8.32 -3.34 -8.58
C LYS A 333 8.52 -1.83 -8.78
N GLU A 334 7.91 -1.24 -9.80
CA GLU A 334 8.01 0.22 -10.02
C GLU A 334 7.44 1.04 -8.86
N ILE A 335 6.40 0.53 -8.18
CA ILE A 335 5.81 1.18 -7.01
C ILE A 335 6.66 0.94 -5.75
N LEU A 336 7.09 -0.30 -5.54
CA LEU A 336 7.79 -0.73 -4.33
C LEU A 336 9.16 -0.06 -4.15
N PHE A 337 9.85 0.26 -5.25
CA PHE A 337 11.16 0.89 -5.21
C PHE A 337 11.11 2.42 -5.01
N GLY A 338 9.92 3.00 -4.78
CA GLY A 338 9.74 4.39 -4.34
C GLY A 338 10.20 4.66 -2.90
N ARG A 339 10.15 5.92 -2.44
CA ARG A 339 10.61 6.33 -1.09
C ARG A 339 9.95 5.57 0.06
N LYS A 340 8.72 5.09 -0.14
CA LYS A 340 7.99 4.23 0.80
C LYS A 340 6.94 3.42 0.02
N PRO A 341 6.97 2.08 0.05
CA PRO A 341 5.92 1.24 -0.51
C PRO A 341 4.55 1.60 0.07
N SER A 342 3.52 1.67 -0.78
CA SER A 342 2.15 1.79 -0.29
C SER A 342 1.66 0.43 0.25
N GLU A 343 0.82 0.45 1.28
CA GLU A 343 0.22 -0.78 1.82
C GLU A 343 -0.56 -1.55 0.75
N ALA A 344 -1.27 -0.83 -0.13
CA ALA A 344 -2.02 -1.43 -1.22
C ALA A 344 -1.11 -2.22 -2.21
N ALA A 345 0.10 -1.73 -2.49
CA ALA A 345 1.05 -2.45 -3.33
C ALA A 345 1.64 -3.68 -2.62
N LEU A 346 1.88 -3.59 -1.31
CA LEU A 346 2.33 -4.73 -0.51
C LEU A 346 1.24 -5.80 -0.38
N ASP A 347 -0.02 -5.40 -0.25
CA ASP A 347 -1.18 -6.31 -0.22
C ASP A 347 -1.36 -7.03 -1.54
N GLU A 348 -1.27 -6.31 -2.66
CA GLU A 348 -1.33 -6.94 -3.99
C GLU A 348 -0.14 -7.88 -4.22
N LEU A 349 1.07 -7.53 -3.74
CA LEU A 349 2.23 -8.43 -3.78
C LEU A 349 2.00 -9.70 -2.95
N ASP A 350 1.38 -9.59 -1.78
CA ASP A 350 1.05 -10.74 -0.93
C ASP A 350 0.08 -11.70 -1.61
N VAL A 351 -0.96 -11.16 -2.26
CA VAL A 351 -1.91 -11.94 -3.07
C VAL A 351 -1.19 -12.59 -4.25
N LEU A 352 -0.37 -11.83 -4.99
CA LEU A 352 0.41 -12.34 -6.12
C LEU A 352 1.34 -13.49 -5.71
N VAL A 353 2.05 -13.34 -4.59
CA VAL A 353 2.95 -14.37 -4.05
C VAL A 353 2.17 -15.62 -3.69
N ARG A 354 1.03 -15.51 -2.99
CA ARG A 354 0.22 -16.68 -2.62
C ARG A 354 -0.39 -17.39 -3.82
N GLU A 355 -0.90 -16.65 -4.79
CA GLU A 355 -1.47 -17.26 -6.00
C GLU A 355 -0.41 -17.96 -6.85
N SER A 356 0.72 -17.30 -7.09
CA SER A 356 1.83 -17.89 -7.86
C SER A 356 2.45 -19.09 -7.15
N LEU A 357 2.54 -19.08 -5.80
CA LEU A 357 3.07 -20.20 -5.01
C LEU A 357 2.36 -21.53 -5.33
N HIS A 358 1.04 -21.48 -5.53
CA HIS A 358 0.20 -22.65 -5.76
C HIS A 358 -0.03 -22.95 -7.24
N LYS A 359 -0.13 -21.93 -8.09
CA LYS A 359 -0.50 -22.07 -9.51
C LYS A 359 0.70 -22.16 -10.46
N ASP A 360 1.81 -21.48 -10.14
CA ASP A 360 3.03 -21.46 -10.96
C ASP A 360 4.27 -21.22 -10.08
N PHE A 361 4.78 -22.31 -9.52
CA PHE A 361 5.91 -22.26 -8.59
C PHE A 361 7.19 -21.67 -9.22
N GLY A 362 7.38 -21.83 -10.54
CA GLY A 362 8.54 -21.28 -11.25
C GLY A 362 8.49 -19.75 -11.31
N SER A 363 7.31 -19.18 -11.61
CA SER A 363 7.10 -17.73 -11.53
C SER A 363 7.21 -17.24 -10.09
N PHE A 364 6.63 -17.95 -9.12
CA PHE A 364 6.76 -17.62 -7.69
C PHE A 364 8.22 -17.44 -7.26
N LEU A 365 9.12 -18.37 -7.62
CA LEU A 365 10.54 -18.28 -7.21
C LEU A 365 11.21 -16.99 -7.71
N LYS A 366 10.91 -16.58 -8.96
CA LYS A 366 11.42 -15.32 -9.52
C LYS A 366 10.87 -14.12 -8.78
N ILE A 367 9.56 -14.08 -8.55
CA ILE A 367 8.87 -13.00 -7.83
C ILE A 367 9.39 -12.89 -6.40
N TRP A 368 9.52 -14.02 -5.71
CA TRP A 368 10.04 -14.07 -4.34
C TRP A 368 11.47 -13.55 -4.25
N LYS A 369 12.33 -13.94 -5.19
CA LYS A 369 13.72 -13.48 -5.25
C LYS A 369 13.81 -11.95 -5.42
N GLU A 370 12.95 -11.36 -6.25
CA GLU A 370 13.01 -9.93 -6.55
C GLU A 370 12.27 -9.05 -5.54
N CYS A 371 11.10 -9.51 -5.08
CA CYS A 371 10.16 -8.70 -4.32
C CYS A 371 9.86 -9.25 -2.91
N GLY A 372 10.19 -10.51 -2.60
CA GLY A 372 9.80 -11.18 -1.35
C GLY A 372 10.30 -10.49 -0.07
N ASN A 373 11.43 -9.77 -0.14
CA ASN A 373 11.95 -9.00 0.99
C ASN A 373 10.97 -7.92 1.48
N TRP A 374 10.16 -7.34 0.58
CA TRP A 374 9.17 -6.32 0.93
C TRP A 374 8.03 -6.89 1.79
N LEU A 375 7.81 -8.21 1.75
CA LEU A 375 6.80 -8.90 2.55
C LEU A 375 7.29 -9.29 3.95
N LEU A 376 8.58 -9.09 4.28
CA LEU A 376 9.14 -9.41 5.60
C LEU A 376 8.66 -8.41 6.67
N SER A 377 7.41 -8.59 7.10
CA SER A 377 6.74 -7.83 8.14
C SER A 377 6.00 -8.78 9.10
N PRO A 378 5.95 -8.47 10.41
CA PRO A 378 5.18 -9.26 11.38
C PRO A 378 3.69 -9.37 11.02
N SER A 379 3.12 -8.36 10.37
CA SER A 379 1.72 -8.35 9.93
C SER A 379 1.41 -9.40 8.87
N ARG A 380 2.42 -9.89 8.13
CA ARG A 380 2.28 -10.88 7.06
C ARG A 380 2.69 -12.30 7.50
N GLY A 381 2.73 -12.55 8.81
CA GLY A 381 3.21 -13.82 9.38
C GLY A 381 2.55 -15.07 8.80
N LYS A 382 1.23 -15.04 8.54
CA LYS A 382 0.51 -16.18 7.96
C LYS A 382 1.00 -16.51 6.55
N THR A 383 1.11 -15.51 5.68
CA THR A 383 1.62 -15.69 4.31
C THR A 383 3.07 -16.16 4.33
N LEU A 384 3.91 -15.55 5.15
CA LEU A 384 5.32 -15.92 5.28
C LEU A 384 5.50 -17.37 5.74
N LEU A 385 4.68 -17.84 6.69
CA LEU A 385 4.69 -19.24 7.11
C LEU A 385 4.30 -20.20 5.99
N GLU A 386 3.23 -19.88 5.25
CA GLU A 386 2.76 -20.68 4.11
C GLU A 386 3.85 -20.78 3.02
N VAL A 387 4.47 -19.66 2.69
CA VAL A 387 5.60 -19.61 1.73
C VAL A 387 6.75 -20.51 2.20
N ALA A 388 7.16 -20.36 3.46
CA ALA A 388 8.26 -21.13 4.02
C ALA A 388 7.95 -22.64 4.08
N ASP A 389 6.72 -23.03 4.38
CA ASP A 389 6.29 -24.44 4.38
C ASP A 389 6.43 -25.05 2.98
N VAL A 390 5.88 -24.40 1.97
CA VAL A 390 5.92 -24.89 0.58
C VAL A 390 7.37 -24.92 0.06
N MET A 391 8.17 -23.89 0.33
CA MET A 391 9.59 -23.86 -0.04
C MET A 391 10.39 -24.95 0.67
N SER A 392 10.04 -25.31 1.91
CA SER A 392 10.70 -26.42 2.62
C SER A 392 10.43 -27.79 2.01
N ALA A 393 9.31 -27.95 1.30
CA ALA A 393 8.93 -29.19 0.62
C ALA A 393 9.44 -29.28 -0.82
N LYS A 394 9.63 -28.14 -1.51
CA LYS A 394 9.95 -28.05 -2.95
C LYS A 394 11.33 -27.48 -3.26
N GLU A 395 12.18 -27.34 -2.24
CA GLU A 395 13.49 -26.68 -2.27
C GLU A 395 13.41 -25.13 -2.38
N GLY A 396 14.09 -24.43 -1.47
CA GLY A 396 14.14 -22.97 -1.41
C GLY A 396 14.70 -22.42 -0.09
N ASP A 397 15.00 -21.13 -0.01
CA ASP A 397 15.47 -20.46 1.22
C ASP A 397 14.34 -20.19 2.24
N PHE A 398 13.73 -21.26 2.75
CA PHE A 398 12.71 -21.19 3.80
C PHE A 398 13.29 -20.81 5.18
N LEU A 399 14.57 -21.13 5.42
CA LEU A 399 15.24 -20.87 6.70
C LEU A 399 15.30 -19.39 7.02
N ARG A 400 15.58 -18.55 6.01
CA ARG A 400 15.56 -17.10 6.19
C ARG A 400 14.20 -16.61 6.70
N ILE A 401 13.11 -17.15 6.18
CA ILE A 401 11.75 -16.74 6.54
C ILE A 401 11.41 -17.20 7.97
N TYR A 402 11.68 -18.46 8.30
CA TYR A 402 11.45 -18.94 9.67
C TYR A 402 12.29 -18.17 10.69
N ASN A 403 13.55 -17.88 10.39
CA ASN A 403 14.41 -17.10 11.28
C ASN A 403 13.88 -15.67 11.48
N PHE A 404 13.41 -15.02 10.42
CA PHE A 404 12.75 -13.73 10.52
C PHE A 404 11.53 -13.79 11.45
N LEU A 405 10.62 -14.75 11.23
CA LEU A 405 9.41 -14.89 12.03
C LEU A 405 9.69 -15.28 13.49
N ALA A 406 10.69 -16.14 13.72
CA ALA A 406 11.15 -16.50 15.06
C ALA A 406 11.66 -15.30 15.85
N LYS A 407 12.16 -14.25 15.17
CA LYS A 407 12.68 -13.03 15.79
C LYS A 407 11.60 -11.95 15.91
N GLU A 408 10.98 -11.59 14.79
CA GLU A 408 10.13 -10.40 14.66
C GLU A 408 8.64 -10.72 14.54
N GLY A 409 8.26 -11.98 14.30
CA GLY A 409 6.88 -12.38 14.08
C GLY A 409 5.97 -12.16 15.31
N SER A 410 4.65 -12.14 15.05
CA SER A 410 3.64 -12.22 16.11
C SER A 410 3.85 -13.45 16.99
N ARG A 411 3.28 -13.46 18.20
CA ARG A 411 3.50 -14.57 19.16
C ARG A 411 3.21 -15.95 18.53
N GLU A 412 2.08 -16.10 17.84
CA GLU A 412 1.73 -17.36 17.18
C GLU A 412 2.68 -17.69 16.03
N ALA A 413 2.96 -16.73 15.15
CA ALA A 413 3.87 -16.96 14.02
C ALA A 413 5.29 -17.31 14.47
N LYS A 414 5.74 -16.71 15.58
CA LYS A 414 7.02 -16.97 16.22
C LYS A 414 7.08 -18.40 16.76
N ILE A 415 6.06 -18.84 17.52
CA ILE A 415 5.99 -20.20 18.04
C ILE A 415 6.02 -21.21 16.89
N ASP A 416 5.23 -20.96 15.84
CA ASP A 416 5.15 -21.86 14.71
C ASP A 416 6.46 -21.95 13.93
N ALA A 417 7.11 -20.81 13.67
CA ALA A 417 8.40 -20.76 12.98
C ALA A 417 9.50 -21.47 13.78
N ILE A 418 9.56 -21.26 15.10
CA ILE A 418 10.52 -21.95 15.98
C ILE A 418 10.24 -23.46 16.01
N SER A 419 8.96 -23.87 16.07
CA SER A 419 8.58 -25.29 16.04
C SER A 419 8.98 -25.97 14.73
N ARG A 420 8.82 -25.29 13.60
CA ARG A 420 9.25 -25.75 12.26
C ARG A 420 10.78 -25.84 12.16
N LEU A 421 11.52 -24.84 12.66
CA LEU A 421 12.99 -24.88 12.75
C LEU A 421 13.48 -26.03 13.64
N ALA A 422 12.84 -26.23 14.79
CA ALA A 422 13.16 -27.33 15.69
C ALA A 422 12.95 -28.68 14.99
N SER A 423 11.80 -28.90 14.36
CA SER A 423 11.52 -30.12 13.59
C SER A 423 12.52 -30.32 12.44
N PHE A 424 12.96 -29.24 11.79
CA PHE A 424 14.00 -29.29 10.76
C PHE A 424 15.36 -29.75 11.33
N TYR A 425 15.85 -29.12 12.40
CA TYR A 425 17.12 -29.50 13.01
C TYR A 425 17.07 -30.91 13.63
N GLY A 426 15.93 -31.32 14.17
CA GLY A 426 15.71 -32.68 14.65
C GLY A 426 15.83 -33.73 13.55
N ARG A 427 15.28 -33.47 12.35
CA ARG A 427 15.43 -34.36 11.19
C ARG A 427 16.88 -34.43 10.69
N LEU A 428 17.63 -33.35 10.80
CA LEU A 428 19.07 -33.33 10.49
C LEU A 428 19.95 -33.99 11.56
N GLY A 429 19.41 -34.28 12.75
CA GLY A 429 20.20 -34.77 13.88
C GLY A 429 21.03 -33.70 14.59
N ASP A 430 20.81 -32.41 14.32
CA ASP A 430 21.52 -31.30 14.97
C ASP A 430 20.91 -31.03 16.36
N ALA A 431 21.34 -31.81 17.34
CA ALA A 431 20.83 -31.77 18.71
C ALA A 431 21.05 -30.40 19.38
N GLU A 432 22.14 -29.70 19.08
CA GLU A 432 22.45 -28.40 19.68
C GLU A 432 21.56 -27.29 19.16
N LYS A 433 21.31 -27.22 17.83
CA LYS A 433 20.32 -26.27 17.30
C LYS A 433 18.91 -26.62 17.75
N LEU A 434 18.53 -27.89 17.75
CA LEU A 434 17.23 -28.33 18.26
C LEU A 434 17.03 -27.91 19.72
N LYS A 435 18.02 -28.13 20.58
CA LYS A 435 17.99 -27.74 22.00
C LYS A 435 17.77 -26.23 22.15
N ARG A 436 18.43 -25.41 21.33
CA ARG A 436 18.23 -23.95 21.33
C ARG A 436 16.80 -23.56 20.97
N GLU A 437 16.24 -24.13 19.90
CA GLU A 437 14.87 -23.83 19.49
C GLU A 437 13.83 -24.30 20.53
N VAL A 438 14.00 -25.49 21.12
CA VAL A 438 13.16 -25.97 22.22
C VAL A 438 13.24 -25.03 23.43
N GLY A 439 14.42 -24.51 23.77
CA GLY A 439 14.60 -23.51 24.83
C GLY A 439 13.78 -22.24 24.58
N LYS A 440 13.76 -21.74 23.34
CA LYS A 440 12.93 -20.59 22.96
C LYS A 440 11.43 -20.87 23.11
N LEU A 441 10.97 -22.05 22.68
CA LEU A 441 9.56 -22.46 22.84
C LEU A 441 9.13 -22.46 24.31
N ARG A 442 9.98 -22.97 25.20
CA ARG A 442 9.75 -22.95 26.66
C ARG A 442 9.68 -21.53 27.21
N GLY A 443 10.60 -20.66 26.78
CA GLY A 443 10.60 -19.25 27.17
C GLY A 443 9.31 -18.52 26.76
N LEU A 444 8.71 -18.91 25.62
CA LEU A 444 7.44 -18.36 25.13
C LEU A 444 6.19 -19.00 25.78
N LYS A 445 6.38 -19.99 26.66
CA LYS A 445 5.31 -20.81 27.25
C LYS A 445 4.40 -21.39 26.17
N ALA A 446 4.98 -21.86 25.07
CA ALA A 446 4.24 -22.56 24.03
C ALA A 446 3.73 -23.92 24.55
N THR A 447 2.64 -24.42 23.97
CA THR A 447 1.98 -25.66 24.40
C THR A 447 1.54 -26.50 23.20
N GLY A 448 1.07 -27.72 23.49
CA GLY A 448 0.56 -28.67 22.50
C GLY A 448 1.65 -29.24 21.58
N ASP A 449 1.22 -29.74 20.43
CA ASP A 449 2.06 -30.44 19.45
C ASP A 449 3.26 -29.64 18.94
N ARG A 450 3.14 -28.31 18.97
CA ARG A 450 4.20 -27.37 18.58
C ARG A 450 5.42 -27.46 19.50
N VAL A 451 5.25 -27.97 20.72
CA VAL A 451 6.32 -28.21 21.69
C VAL A 451 6.61 -29.70 21.86
N LEU A 452 5.56 -30.52 21.98
CA LEU A 452 5.68 -31.96 22.23
C LEU A 452 6.55 -32.65 21.18
N ARG A 453 6.36 -32.32 19.89
CA ARG A 453 7.13 -32.94 18.80
C ARG A 453 8.61 -32.57 18.82
N PRO A 454 9.01 -31.28 18.90
CA PRO A 454 10.41 -30.90 19.15
C PRO A 454 11.04 -31.53 20.40
N GLU A 455 10.30 -31.63 21.51
CA GLU A 455 10.83 -32.22 22.74
C GLU A 455 11.00 -33.74 22.64
N ALA A 456 10.10 -34.44 21.95
CA ALA A 456 10.24 -35.86 21.66
C ALA A 456 11.49 -36.12 20.81
N LEU A 457 11.69 -35.33 19.74
CA LEU A 457 12.89 -35.39 18.91
C LEU A 457 14.18 -35.11 19.71
N LEU A 458 14.15 -34.12 20.60
CA LEU A 458 15.32 -33.79 21.40
C LEU A 458 15.65 -34.88 22.42
N SER A 459 14.63 -35.51 22.99
CA SER A 459 14.80 -36.62 23.93
C SER A 459 15.37 -37.84 23.21
N TYR A 460 14.87 -38.12 21.99
CA TYR A 460 15.42 -39.17 21.11
C TYR A 460 16.90 -38.94 20.79
N LEU A 461 17.28 -37.73 20.34
CA LEU A 461 18.68 -37.42 20.01
C LEU A 461 19.62 -37.44 21.22
N LYS A 462 19.09 -37.36 22.44
CA LYS A 462 19.85 -37.53 23.69
C LYS A 462 19.94 -38.98 24.17
N GLY A 463 19.29 -39.92 23.48
CA GLY A 463 19.21 -41.33 23.88
C GLY A 463 18.13 -41.65 24.92
N ASP A 464 17.32 -40.67 25.34
CA ASP A 464 16.20 -40.88 26.27
C ASP A 464 14.95 -41.33 25.50
N HIS A 465 14.98 -42.58 25.04
CA HIS A 465 13.91 -43.15 24.21
C HIS A 465 12.58 -43.26 24.96
N GLY A 466 12.62 -43.55 26.27
CA GLY A 466 11.42 -43.66 27.10
C GLY A 466 10.67 -42.33 27.21
N ARG A 467 11.40 -41.25 27.53
CA ARG A 467 10.80 -39.90 27.56
C ARG A 467 10.30 -39.48 26.18
N ALA A 468 11.10 -39.74 25.13
CA ALA A 468 10.70 -39.41 23.76
C ALA A 468 9.38 -40.11 23.38
N TYR A 469 9.22 -41.38 23.76
CA TYR A 469 8.01 -42.15 23.53
C TYR A 469 6.80 -41.53 24.24
N VAL A 470 6.93 -41.23 25.54
CA VAL A 470 5.84 -40.62 26.33
C VAL A 470 5.41 -39.27 25.77
N LEU A 471 6.36 -38.44 25.32
CA LEU A 471 6.05 -37.16 24.70
C LEU A 471 5.35 -37.31 23.34
N LEU A 472 5.79 -38.28 22.53
CA LEU A 472 5.19 -38.58 21.24
C LEU A 472 3.73 -39.02 21.39
N MET A 473 3.41 -39.81 22.42
CA MET A 473 2.04 -40.28 22.71
C MET A 473 1.10 -39.19 23.22
N LYS A 474 1.61 -38.01 23.60
CA LYS A 474 0.80 -36.86 24.02
C LYS A 474 0.39 -35.96 22.85
N ILE A 475 0.93 -36.21 21.65
CA ILE A 475 0.59 -35.43 20.45
C ILE A 475 -0.87 -35.71 20.07
N GLU A 476 -1.60 -34.66 19.71
CA GLU A 476 -3.00 -34.75 19.31
C GLU A 476 -3.16 -34.95 17.80
N ASP A 477 -2.41 -34.19 16.98
CA ASP A 477 -2.42 -34.26 15.53
C ASP A 477 -1.14 -34.95 15.01
N TYR A 478 -1.26 -36.26 14.79
CA TYR A 478 -0.17 -37.09 14.28
C TYR A 478 0.19 -36.76 12.84
N LYS A 479 1.49 -36.74 12.53
CA LYS A 479 2.04 -36.58 11.19
C LYS A 479 2.78 -37.85 10.75
N ARG A 480 2.98 -38.01 9.44
CA ARG A 480 3.72 -39.16 8.90
C ARG A 480 5.14 -39.28 9.49
N ASP A 481 5.80 -38.14 9.72
CA ASP A 481 7.13 -38.11 10.34
C ASP A 481 7.12 -38.64 11.79
N ASP A 482 6.02 -38.47 12.52
CA ASP A 482 5.87 -38.98 13.89
C ASP A 482 5.85 -40.51 13.92
N ILE A 483 5.29 -41.14 12.89
CA ILE A 483 5.34 -42.60 12.72
C ILE A 483 6.78 -43.06 12.53
N GLY A 484 7.56 -42.32 11.72
CA GLY A 484 8.98 -42.61 11.54
C GLY A 484 9.77 -42.51 12.84
N LEU A 485 9.47 -41.50 13.66
CA LEU A 485 10.06 -41.36 14.99
C LEU A 485 9.62 -42.48 15.94
N LEU A 486 8.33 -42.85 15.94
CA LEU A 486 7.80 -43.94 16.76
C LEU A 486 8.59 -45.23 16.54
N TRP A 487 8.83 -45.61 15.29
CA TRP A 487 9.60 -46.80 14.95
C TRP A 487 11.06 -46.76 15.44
N LYS A 488 11.63 -45.56 15.62
CA LYS A 488 12.97 -45.39 16.23
C LYS A 488 12.92 -45.49 17.76
N LEU A 489 11.73 -45.51 18.36
CA LEU A 489 11.48 -45.47 19.80
C LEU A 489 10.90 -46.78 20.34
N VAL A 490 11.04 -47.90 19.61
CA VAL A 490 10.58 -49.22 20.08
C VAL A 490 11.13 -49.55 21.47
N ASP A 491 12.42 -49.25 21.72
CA ASP A 491 13.07 -49.45 23.02
C ASP A 491 12.56 -48.53 24.13
N GLY A 492 11.95 -47.40 23.76
CA GLY A 492 11.32 -46.50 24.71
C GLY A 492 9.94 -46.96 25.15
N ALA A 493 9.34 -47.91 24.46
CA ALA A 493 8.03 -48.43 24.82
C ALA A 493 8.12 -49.35 26.04
N GLY A 494 7.27 -49.13 27.04
CA GLY A 494 7.24 -49.96 28.25
C GLY A 494 6.83 -51.42 28.00
N SER A 495 6.19 -51.72 26.87
CA SER A 495 5.96 -53.08 26.38
C SER A 495 5.82 -53.11 24.87
N ILE A 496 6.24 -54.21 24.25
CA ILE A 496 6.11 -54.38 22.79
C ILE A 496 4.65 -54.46 22.34
N SER A 497 3.78 -55.06 23.15
CA SER A 497 2.33 -55.10 22.85
C SER A 497 1.72 -53.70 22.89
N GLY A 498 2.15 -52.85 23.83
CA GLY A 498 1.77 -51.44 23.88
C GLY A 498 2.24 -50.69 22.64
N PHE A 499 3.51 -50.86 22.25
CA PHE A 499 4.08 -50.29 21.04
C PHE A 499 3.24 -50.62 19.79
N VAL A 500 2.91 -51.90 19.58
CA VAL A 500 2.16 -52.33 18.40
C VAL A 500 0.76 -51.73 18.39
N ARG A 501 0.08 -51.64 19.54
CA ARG A 501 -1.22 -50.98 19.66
C ARG A 501 -1.11 -49.50 19.29
N ASP A 502 -0.12 -48.81 19.84
CA ASP A 502 0.06 -47.36 19.65
C ASP A 502 0.45 -47.04 18.19
N TYR A 503 1.32 -47.86 17.58
CA TYR A 503 1.62 -47.77 16.15
C TYR A 503 0.38 -47.94 15.28
N LYS A 504 -0.47 -48.94 15.55
CA LYS A 504 -1.71 -49.17 14.80
C LYS A 504 -2.66 -47.99 14.91
N MET A 505 -2.78 -47.41 16.10
CA MET A 505 -3.58 -46.22 16.36
C MET A 505 -3.06 -45.03 15.55
N MET A 506 -1.77 -44.70 15.67
CA MET A 506 -1.19 -43.55 14.97
C MET A 506 -1.22 -43.73 13.45
N ALA A 507 -0.87 -44.92 12.94
CA ALA A 507 -0.91 -45.21 11.51
C ALA A 507 -2.32 -45.04 10.93
N LYS A 508 -3.35 -45.50 11.66
CA LYS A 508 -4.75 -45.28 11.29
C LYS A 508 -5.10 -43.79 11.28
N ALA A 509 -4.67 -43.03 12.29
CA ALA A 509 -4.95 -41.59 12.39
C ALA A 509 -4.40 -40.81 11.20
N VAL A 510 -3.23 -41.21 10.66
CA VAL A 510 -2.60 -40.54 9.51
C VAL A 510 -2.90 -41.20 8.15
N GLY A 511 -3.81 -42.18 8.13
CA GLY A 511 -4.20 -42.90 6.92
C GLY A 511 -3.06 -43.71 6.28
N LEU A 512 -2.09 -44.18 7.07
CA LEU A 512 -1.00 -45.03 6.59
C LEU A 512 -1.37 -46.52 6.70
N PRO A 513 -1.12 -47.32 5.65
CA PRO A 513 -1.30 -48.76 5.74
C PRO A 513 -0.35 -49.36 6.77
N LEU A 514 -0.83 -50.37 7.50
CA LEU A 514 -0.05 -51.05 8.51
C LEU A 514 1.07 -51.88 7.87
N ARG A 515 2.29 -51.69 8.37
CA ARG A 515 3.46 -52.48 7.97
C ARG A 515 3.51 -53.78 8.75
N TYR A 516 2.64 -54.73 8.38
CA TYR A 516 2.48 -56.00 9.10
C TYR A 516 3.77 -56.81 9.20
N GLU A 517 4.59 -56.82 8.13
CA GLU A 517 5.91 -57.43 8.14
C GLU A 517 6.82 -56.85 9.22
N LEU A 518 6.89 -55.52 9.33
CA LEU A 518 7.74 -54.83 10.31
C LEU A 518 7.26 -55.09 11.75
N ILE A 519 5.94 -55.19 11.97
CA ILE A 519 5.38 -55.60 13.26
C ILE A 519 5.82 -57.04 13.61
N GLY A 520 5.69 -57.96 12.65
CA GLY A 520 6.08 -59.36 12.82
C GLY A 520 7.58 -59.51 13.14
N ASP A 521 8.43 -58.81 12.40
CA ASP A 521 9.88 -58.75 12.61
C ASP A 521 10.19 -58.31 14.04
N THR A 522 9.62 -57.18 14.45
CA THR A 522 9.89 -56.58 15.77
C THR A 522 9.40 -57.47 16.92
N LEU A 523 8.24 -58.13 16.78
CA LEU A 523 7.73 -59.06 17.80
C LEU A 523 8.61 -60.30 17.92
N ALA A 524 9.06 -60.87 16.79
CA ALA A 524 9.92 -62.04 16.78
C ALA A 524 11.27 -61.74 17.44
N GLU A 525 11.90 -60.62 17.10
CA GLU A 525 13.17 -60.16 17.68
C GLU A 525 13.08 -59.91 19.19
N ARG A 526 11.89 -59.57 19.70
CA ARG A 526 11.65 -59.30 21.13
C ARG A 526 11.16 -60.52 21.91
N GLY A 527 11.18 -61.71 21.33
CA GLY A 527 10.79 -62.95 22.01
C GLY A 527 9.29 -63.22 22.07
N TYR A 528 8.50 -62.64 21.15
CA TYR A 528 7.06 -62.88 21.00
C TYR A 528 6.72 -63.58 19.68
N PRO A 529 7.25 -64.81 19.44
CA PRO A 529 7.14 -65.48 18.16
C PRO A 529 5.69 -65.89 17.81
N LYS A 530 4.86 -66.21 18.81
CA LYS A 530 3.45 -66.61 18.60
C LYS A 530 2.61 -65.44 18.08
N GLU A 531 2.87 -64.25 18.59
CA GLU A 531 2.23 -63.02 18.13
C GLU A 531 2.76 -62.60 16.76
N ALA A 532 4.06 -62.77 16.52
CA ALA A 532 4.69 -62.47 15.23
C ALA A 532 4.06 -63.27 14.07
N VAL A 533 3.77 -64.55 14.27
CA VAL A 533 3.07 -65.42 13.30
C VAL A 533 1.77 -64.77 12.79
N LYS A 534 0.96 -64.18 13.68
CA LYS A 534 -0.31 -63.52 13.29
C LYS A 534 -0.08 -62.39 12.30
N TYR A 535 0.97 -61.61 12.51
CA TYR A 535 1.29 -60.46 11.66
C TYR A 535 1.96 -60.86 10.35
N TYR A 536 2.77 -61.93 10.32
CA TYR A 536 3.27 -62.47 9.06
C TYR A 536 2.16 -63.05 8.18
N VAL A 537 1.16 -63.73 8.77
CA VAL A 537 -0.03 -64.18 8.03
C VAL A 537 -0.80 -62.99 7.44
N LEU A 538 -0.97 -61.91 8.19
CA LEU A 538 -1.60 -60.69 7.67
C LEU A 538 -0.77 -60.03 6.56
N ALA A 539 0.55 -60.02 6.68
CA ALA A 539 1.45 -59.52 5.64
C ALA A 539 1.30 -60.32 4.33
N LEU A 540 1.28 -61.66 4.40
CA LEU A 540 1.12 -62.53 3.22
C LEU A 540 -0.29 -62.47 2.60
N LYS A 541 -1.31 -62.12 3.38
CA LYS A 541 -2.63 -61.81 2.80
C LYS A 541 -2.59 -60.55 1.92
N SER A 542 -1.77 -59.57 2.29
CA SER A 542 -1.59 -58.34 1.51
C SER A 542 -0.59 -58.50 0.36
N ASP A 543 0.44 -59.32 0.54
CA ASP A 543 1.45 -59.64 -0.47
C ASP A 543 1.81 -61.13 -0.43
N PRO A 544 1.06 -61.99 -1.14
CA PRO A 544 1.29 -63.44 -1.15
C PRO A 544 2.64 -63.87 -1.74
N GLY A 545 3.30 -62.99 -2.50
CA GLY A 545 4.57 -63.28 -3.17
C GLY A 545 5.81 -63.04 -2.30
N ASN A 546 5.64 -62.56 -1.06
CA ASN A 546 6.76 -62.19 -0.20
C ASN A 546 7.46 -63.41 0.42
N ASN A 547 8.43 -63.96 -0.31
CA ASN A 547 9.18 -65.16 0.10
C ASN A 547 9.97 -64.96 1.40
N ARG A 548 10.40 -63.73 1.74
CA ARG A 548 11.05 -63.41 3.03
C ARG A 548 10.09 -63.68 4.19
N VAL A 549 8.88 -63.15 4.09
CA VAL A 549 7.86 -63.31 5.13
C VAL A 549 7.41 -64.77 5.21
N SER A 550 7.22 -65.45 4.08
CA SER A 550 6.91 -66.89 4.05
C SER A 550 7.97 -67.73 4.74
N PHE A 551 9.26 -67.44 4.50
CA PHE A 551 10.37 -68.11 5.15
C PHE A 551 10.38 -67.87 6.67
N LYS A 552 10.19 -66.61 7.10
CA LYS A 552 10.14 -66.26 8.53
C LYS A 552 8.96 -66.91 9.24
N LEU A 553 7.79 -66.93 8.59
CA LEU A 553 6.60 -67.59 9.11
C LEU A 553 6.87 -69.09 9.30
N ALA A 554 7.35 -69.78 8.27
CA ALA A 554 7.67 -71.21 8.32
C ALA A 554 8.72 -71.54 9.40
N SER A 555 9.73 -70.66 9.56
CA SER A 555 10.76 -70.80 10.59
C SER A 555 10.21 -70.70 12.01
N LEU A 556 9.23 -69.84 12.25
CA LEU A 556 8.64 -69.65 13.58
C LEU A 556 7.54 -70.66 13.91
N SER A 557 6.82 -71.16 12.91
CA SER A 557 5.77 -72.17 13.09
C SER A 557 6.30 -73.61 13.01
N GLY A 558 7.54 -73.81 12.55
CA GLY A 558 8.07 -75.15 12.26
C GLY A 558 7.36 -75.83 11.09
N ASP A 559 6.78 -75.04 10.17
CA ASP A 559 5.96 -75.52 9.07
C ASP A 559 6.82 -76.03 7.91
N ARG A 560 6.98 -77.35 7.84
CA ARG A 560 7.74 -78.05 6.79
C ARG A 560 7.14 -77.87 5.40
N GLU A 561 5.81 -77.85 5.28
CA GLU A 561 5.13 -77.62 4.00
C GLU A 561 5.33 -76.18 3.54
N GLY A 562 5.29 -75.24 4.49
CA GLY A 562 5.68 -73.85 4.29
C GLY A 562 7.06 -73.71 3.67
N PHE A 563 8.08 -74.38 4.21
CA PHE A 563 9.43 -74.39 3.63
C PHE A 563 9.49 -75.04 2.24
N ALA A 564 8.80 -76.17 2.05
CA ALA A 564 8.75 -76.84 0.75
C ALA A 564 8.15 -75.93 -0.33
N SER A 565 7.10 -75.16 0.00
CA SER A 565 6.40 -74.26 -0.93
C SER A 565 7.28 -73.13 -1.50
N ILE A 566 8.30 -72.70 -0.75
CA ILE A 566 9.22 -71.63 -1.16
C ILE A 566 10.58 -72.16 -1.64
N SER A 567 10.89 -73.44 -1.41
CA SER A 567 12.16 -74.07 -1.81
C SER A 567 12.43 -74.00 -3.33
N GLY A 568 11.40 -73.89 -4.18
CA GLY A 568 11.56 -73.74 -5.63
C GLY A 568 11.93 -72.32 -6.09
N LYS A 569 11.93 -71.32 -5.20
CA LYS A 569 12.18 -69.92 -5.55
C LYS A 569 13.68 -69.67 -5.77
N LYS A 570 13.99 -68.76 -6.69
CA LYS A 570 15.38 -68.42 -7.09
C LYS A 570 16.06 -67.40 -6.18
N ASP A 571 15.34 -66.83 -5.22
CA ASP A 571 15.89 -65.85 -4.28
C ASP A 571 16.61 -66.52 -3.09
N ILE A 572 17.22 -65.67 -2.26
CA ILE A 572 17.99 -66.11 -1.09
C ILE A 572 17.14 -66.91 -0.09
N TYR A 573 15.86 -66.56 0.07
CA TYR A 573 14.97 -67.24 1.00
C TYR A 573 14.51 -68.61 0.48
N GLY A 574 14.32 -68.75 -0.84
CA GLY A 574 14.12 -70.04 -1.48
C GLY A 574 15.33 -70.96 -1.35
N ALA A 575 16.55 -70.41 -1.49
CA ALA A 575 17.78 -71.17 -1.26
C ALA A 575 17.90 -71.63 0.21
N MET A 576 17.65 -70.74 1.18
CA MET A 576 17.64 -71.09 2.60
C MET A 576 16.57 -72.15 2.91
N ALA A 577 15.38 -72.06 2.31
CA ALA A 577 14.34 -73.07 2.50
C ALA A 577 14.73 -74.44 1.95
N ARG A 578 15.40 -74.50 0.78
CA ARG A 578 15.96 -75.77 0.25
C ARG A 578 16.91 -76.43 1.24
N THR A 579 17.86 -75.65 1.78
CA THR A 579 18.82 -76.19 2.75
C THR A 579 18.14 -76.73 4.01
N PHE A 580 17.05 -76.10 4.46
CA PHE A 580 16.29 -76.56 5.61
C PHE A 580 15.53 -77.87 5.31
N VAL A 581 14.85 -77.95 4.16
CA VAL A 581 14.13 -79.15 3.71
C VAL A 581 15.08 -80.33 3.53
N GLU A 582 16.25 -80.11 2.91
CA GLU A 582 17.29 -81.12 2.74
C GLU A 582 17.84 -81.61 4.09
N ALA A 583 18.15 -80.70 5.02
CA ALA A 583 18.64 -81.04 6.34
C ALA A 583 17.63 -81.85 7.17
N GLU A 584 16.34 -81.51 7.12
CA GLU A 584 15.29 -82.27 7.79
C GLU A 584 15.07 -83.66 7.16
N SER A 585 15.21 -83.78 5.83
CA SER A 585 15.14 -85.08 5.14
C SER A 585 16.30 -86.00 5.53
N LEU A 586 17.50 -85.45 5.72
CA LEU A 586 18.69 -86.16 6.22
C LEU A 586 18.51 -86.61 7.66
N LYS A 587 18.02 -85.74 8.55
CA LYS A 587 17.70 -86.11 9.95
C LYS A 587 16.63 -87.20 10.04
N ALA A 588 15.62 -87.17 9.16
CA ALA A 588 14.59 -88.21 9.12
C ALA A 588 15.20 -89.57 8.74
N ARG A 589 16.01 -89.63 7.68
CA ARG A 589 16.73 -90.85 7.27
C ARG A 589 17.67 -91.39 8.35
N MET A 590 18.33 -90.51 9.10
CA MET A 590 19.20 -90.89 10.23
C MET A 590 18.45 -91.39 11.47
N ARG A 591 17.15 -91.11 11.62
CA ARG A 591 16.30 -91.66 12.70
C ARG A 591 15.67 -93.02 12.33
N GLU A 592 15.66 -93.33 11.03
CA GLU A 592 15.16 -94.61 10.48
C GLU A 592 16.28 -95.68 10.39
N MET A 593 17.53 -95.25 10.43
CA MET A 593 18.71 -96.08 10.73
C MET A 593 18.87 -96.27 12.23
#